data_AF-A0A2D1BEA2-F1
#
_entry.id   AF-A0A2D1BEA2-F1
#
_cell.length_a   1.000
_cell.length_b   1.000
_cell.length_c   1.000
_cell.angle_alpha   90.00
_cell.angle_beta   90.00
_cell.angle_gamma   90.00
#
_symmetry.space_group_name_H-M   'P 1'
#
loop_
_entity.id
_entity.type
_entity.pdbx_description
1 polymer ?
#
loop_
_entity_poly.entity_id
_entity_poly.type
_entity_poly.pdbx_seq_one_letter_code
_entity_poly.pdbx_strand_id
1 'polypeptide(L)'
;RAMLVPSKQQRWWNIGIDMLFCVIVPAVAMATHIVYQASRYILVGISGCVNSFDESWVSLILAWIWPLVICLIAGYHCSLVVYRLHRYRNQFGDILQASNSNLNKSRFMRLFLLSFIVLLAILPVQTYVVYKNIELSLPWHSYSWRVAHGPHWNKIQKIPSGGDPFFDRWFPIASGFMLFILFGCGRDASRMYGSYLRLLRLDRCFVRTHDSSSDACRSNTSGFSNSRFGLLFHK
;
A
#
# COMPACT_ATOMS: atom_id res chain seq x y z
N ARG A 1 -0.70 -29.62 16.77
CA ARG A 1 -1.35 -28.39 16.25
C ARG A 1 -1.53 -27.43 17.43
N ALA A 2 -0.54 -26.60 17.73
CA ALA A 2 -0.60 -25.63 18.83
C ALA A 2 -0.82 -24.24 18.22
N MET A 3 -2.06 -23.73 18.30
CA MET A 3 -2.31 -22.32 18.07
C MET A 3 -1.74 -21.59 19.29
N LEU A 4 -0.57 -20.97 19.15
CA LEU A 4 -0.07 -20.00 20.13
C LEU A 4 -1.02 -18.81 20.11
N VAL A 5 -2.07 -18.89 20.92
CA VAL A 5 -2.98 -17.77 21.16
C VAL A 5 -2.13 -16.59 21.64
N PRO A 6 -2.17 -15.42 20.96
CA PRO A 6 -1.38 -14.28 21.39
C PRO A 6 -1.72 -13.96 22.85
N SER A 7 -0.69 -13.72 23.66
CA SER A 7 -0.90 -13.34 25.05
C SER A 7 -1.74 -12.06 25.13
N LYS A 8 -2.49 -11.87 26.23
CA LYS A 8 -3.25 -10.63 26.45
C LYS A 8 -2.35 -9.41 26.28
N GLN A 9 -1.13 -9.47 26.81
CA GLN A 9 -0.13 -8.41 26.69
C GLN A 9 0.26 -8.11 25.24
N GLN A 10 0.50 -9.13 24.40
CA GLN A 10 0.84 -8.93 22.99
C GLN A 10 -0.30 -8.25 22.22
N ARG A 11 -1.55 -8.59 22.54
CA ARG A 11 -2.72 -7.96 21.91
C ARG A 11 -2.82 -6.49 22.29
N TRP A 12 -2.66 -6.15 23.57
CA TRP A 12 -2.66 -4.75 24.02
C TRP A 12 -1.49 -3.96 23.42
N TRP A 13 -0.32 -4.59 23.28
CA TRP A 13 0.83 -3.98 22.63
C TRP A 13 0.56 -3.63 21.16
N ASN A 14 -0.01 -4.57 20.38
CA ASN A 14 -0.35 -4.32 18.98
C ASN A 14 -1.38 -3.17 18.86
N ILE A 15 -2.42 -3.17 19.70
CA ILE A 15 -3.41 -2.08 19.74
C ILE A 15 -2.74 -0.75 20.08
N GLY A 16 -1.83 -0.74 21.05
CA GLY A 16 -1.08 0.46 21.43
C GLY A 16 -0.23 1.01 20.29
N ILE A 17 0.44 0.15 19.54
CA ILE A 17 1.20 0.53 18.34
C ILE A 17 0.27 1.08 17.25
N ASP A 18 -0.84 0.41 16.96
CA ASP A 18 -1.79 0.86 15.94
C ASP A 18 -2.38 2.23 16.31
N MET A 19 -2.73 2.44 17.57
CA MET A 19 -3.21 3.74 18.07
C MET A 19 -2.13 4.83 18.01
N LEU A 20 -0.87 4.48 18.30
CA LEU A 20 0.24 5.42 18.23
C LEU A 20 0.41 5.96 16.80
N PHE A 21 0.46 5.07 15.80
CA PHE A 21 0.68 5.47 14.41
C PHE A 21 -0.55 6.10 13.75
N CYS A 22 -1.75 5.59 14.04
CA CYS A 22 -2.97 6.03 13.36
C CYS A 22 -3.64 7.24 14.01
N VAL A 23 -3.39 7.50 15.30
CA VAL A 23 -4.10 8.55 16.06
C VAL A 23 -3.12 9.52 16.70
N ILE A 24 -2.20 9.04 17.53
CA ILE A 24 -1.34 9.92 18.35
C ILE A 24 -0.40 10.74 17.47
N VAL A 25 0.32 10.09 16.55
CA VAL A 25 1.27 10.77 15.65
C VAL A 25 0.57 11.83 14.79
N PRO A 26 -0.56 11.53 14.09
CA PRO A 26 -1.31 12.56 13.37
C PRO A 26 -1.83 13.69 14.27
N ALA A 27 -2.34 13.37 15.46
CA ALA A 27 -2.85 14.40 16.38
C ALA A 27 -1.74 15.35 16.85
N VAL A 28 -0.56 14.81 17.16
CA VAL A 28 0.62 15.61 17.51
C VAL A 28 1.05 16.45 16.31
N ALA A 29 1.12 15.87 15.11
CA ALA A 29 1.47 16.60 13.90
C ALA A 29 0.51 17.78 13.63
N MET A 30 -0.80 17.56 13.81
CA MET A 30 -1.82 18.61 13.69
C MET A 30 -1.65 19.70 14.75
N ALA A 31 -1.37 19.34 16.00
CA ALA A 31 -1.13 20.32 17.06
C ALA A 31 0.13 21.16 16.78
N THR A 32 1.21 20.52 16.34
CA THR A 32 2.46 21.21 15.97
C THR A 32 2.31 22.07 14.73
N HIS A 33 1.39 21.72 13.83
CA HIS A 33 1.15 22.46 12.58
C HIS A 33 0.85 23.93 12.82
N ILE A 34 0.13 24.25 13.91
CA ILE A 34 -0.22 25.63 14.27
C ILE A 34 1.05 26.49 14.42
N VAL A 35 2.16 25.93 14.88
CA VAL A 35 3.39 26.67 15.18
C VAL A 35 4.04 27.27 13.94
N TYR A 36 4.09 26.50 12.85
CA TYR A 36 4.83 26.84 11.63
C TYR A 36 3.92 27.20 10.45
N GLN A 37 2.63 27.45 10.74
CA GLN A 37 1.63 27.81 9.76
C GLN A 37 1.62 29.31 9.50
N ALA A 38 1.98 29.72 8.27
CA ALA A 38 2.06 31.14 7.88
C ALA A 38 0.69 31.78 7.60
N SER A 39 -0.28 31.00 7.13
CA SER A 39 -1.66 31.44 6.95
C SER A 39 -2.62 30.27 7.09
N ARG A 40 -3.92 30.53 7.31
CA ARG A 40 -4.90 29.47 7.56
C ARG A 40 -4.90 28.39 6.47
N TYR A 41 -4.87 28.82 5.22
CA TYR A 41 -4.67 28.01 4.01
C TYR A 41 -4.54 28.94 2.81
N ILE A 42 -3.99 28.43 1.72
CA ILE A 42 -3.97 29.10 0.43
C ILE A 42 -4.83 28.32 -0.57
N LEU A 43 -5.44 29.05 -1.49
CA LEU A 43 -6.25 28.51 -2.58
C LEU A 43 -5.42 28.55 -3.87
N VAL A 44 -5.06 27.38 -4.34
CA VAL A 44 -4.29 27.21 -5.57
C VAL A 44 -5.25 26.71 -6.65
N GLY A 45 -5.23 27.32 -7.85
CA GLY A 45 -6.06 26.86 -8.98
C GLY A 45 -5.83 25.37 -9.28
N ILE A 46 -6.85 24.59 -9.65
CA ILE A 46 -6.74 23.13 -9.92
C ILE A 46 -6.45 22.27 -8.67
N SER A 47 -5.59 22.72 -7.75
CA SER A 47 -5.17 22.02 -6.53
C SER A 47 -6.11 22.24 -5.34
N GLY A 48 -6.87 23.33 -5.34
CA GLY A 48 -7.82 23.66 -4.28
C GLY A 48 -7.13 24.22 -3.03
N CYS A 49 -7.57 23.75 -1.86
CA CYS A 49 -7.04 24.18 -0.56
C CYS A 49 -5.73 23.47 -0.26
N VAL A 50 -4.66 24.24 0.01
CA VAL A 50 -3.37 23.69 0.43
C VAL A 50 -2.81 24.45 1.64
N ASN A 51 -1.97 23.76 2.40
CA ASN A 51 -1.38 24.30 3.62
C ASN A 51 -0.35 25.39 3.27
N SER A 52 -0.29 26.41 4.13
CA SER A 52 0.67 27.51 4.02
C SER A 52 1.70 27.35 5.12
N PHE A 53 2.93 27.02 4.73
CA PHE A 53 4.07 26.88 5.63
C PHE A 53 4.86 28.18 5.70
N ASP A 54 5.42 28.47 6.86
CA ASP A 54 6.37 29.56 7.07
C ASP A 54 7.73 29.20 6.45
N GLU A 55 8.46 30.18 5.90
CA GLU A 55 9.77 29.96 5.25
C GLU A 55 10.93 29.95 6.26
N SER A 56 10.64 29.61 7.52
CA SER A 56 11.64 29.46 8.57
C SER A 56 12.17 28.03 8.65
N TRP A 57 13.34 27.89 9.26
CA TRP A 57 13.95 26.59 9.57
C TRP A 57 13.03 25.67 10.42
N VAL A 58 12.05 26.25 11.13
CA VAL A 58 11.09 25.49 11.94
C VAL A 58 10.19 24.62 11.07
N SER A 59 9.74 25.11 9.91
CA SER A 59 8.93 24.33 8.96
C SER A 59 9.69 23.13 8.41
N LEU A 60 11.00 23.27 8.17
CA LEU A 60 11.83 22.15 7.73
C LEU A 60 11.87 21.04 8.79
N ILE A 61 12.15 21.40 10.05
CA ILE A 61 12.33 20.44 11.15
C ILE A 61 11.00 19.81 11.59
N LEU A 62 9.91 20.59 11.63
CA LEU A 62 8.62 20.12 12.13
C LEU A 62 7.72 19.53 11.05
N ALA A 63 7.89 19.89 9.78
CA ALA A 63 7.02 19.42 8.71
C ALA A 63 7.75 18.55 7.68
N TRP A 64 8.73 19.10 6.96
CA TRP A 64 9.22 18.48 5.73
C TRP A 64 10.12 17.26 5.95
N ILE A 65 10.90 17.23 7.03
CA ILE A 65 11.85 16.15 7.27
C ILE A 65 11.17 14.83 7.71
N TRP A 66 10.03 14.90 8.38
CA TRP A 66 9.37 13.74 8.99
C TRP A 66 8.93 12.67 7.98
N PRO A 67 8.27 13.00 6.85
CA PRO A 67 7.96 12.02 5.82
C PRO A 67 9.20 11.25 5.35
N LEU A 68 10.33 11.93 5.15
CA LEU A 68 11.58 11.30 4.74
C LEU A 68 12.14 10.40 5.84
N VAL A 69 12.16 10.85 7.09
CA VAL A 69 12.61 10.05 8.25
C VAL A 69 11.77 8.78 8.40
N ILE A 70 10.45 8.87 8.29
CA ILE A 70 9.55 7.71 8.35
C ILE A 70 9.84 6.75 7.20
N CYS A 71 10.08 7.26 5.99
CA CYS A 71 10.44 6.43 4.85
C CYS A 71 11.80 5.73 5.05
N LEU A 72 12.79 6.38 5.67
CA LEU A 72 14.08 5.76 5.97
C LEU A 72 13.95 4.65 7.01
N ILE A 73 13.15 4.86 8.07
CA ILE A 73 12.84 3.83 9.07
C ILE A 73 12.13 2.64 8.41
N ALA A 74 11.14 2.91 7.55
CA ALA A 74 10.48 1.87 6.78
C ALA A 74 11.47 1.15 5.84
N GLY A 75 12.41 1.87 5.22
CA GLY A 75 13.51 1.36 4.40
C GLY A 75 14.36 0.35 5.16
N TYR A 76 14.78 0.71 6.37
CA TYR A 76 15.52 -0.17 7.26
C TYR A 76 14.74 -1.45 7.55
N HIS A 77 13.49 -1.35 8.01
CA HIS A 77 12.68 -2.54 8.30
C HIS A 77 12.40 -3.40 7.06
N CYS A 78 12.16 -2.77 5.92
CA CYS A 78 11.96 -3.49 4.66
C CYS A 78 13.22 -4.28 4.28
N SER A 79 14.40 -3.67 4.38
CA SER A 79 15.67 -4.35 4.13
C SER A 79 15.91 -5.55 5.07
N LEU A 80 15.54 -5.40 6.35
CA LEU A 80 15.62 -6.48 7.32
C LEU A 80 14.70 -7.65 6.96
N VAL A 81 13.49 -7.37 6.48
CA VAL A 81 12.55 -8.39 6.02
C VAL A 81 13.07 -9.08 4.75
N VAL A 82 13.61 -8.34 3.77
CA VAL A 82 14.27 -8.92 2.59
C VAL A 82 15.39 -9.87 3.01
N TYR A 83 16.27 -9.40 3.90
CA TYR A 83 17.41 -10.19 4.39
C TYR A 83 16.94 -11.50 5.04
N ARG A 84 15.94 -11.42 5.94
CA ARG A 84 15.39 -12.60 6.61
C ARG A 84 14.66 -13.53 5.63
N LEU A 85 13.90 -12.97 4.69
CA LEU A 85 13.22 -13.76 3.66
C LEU A 85 14.24 -14.51 2.79
N HIS A 86 15.35 -13.86 2.43
CA HIS A 86 16.42 -14.49 1.64
C HIS A 86 17.13 -15.60 2.44
N ARG A 87 17.47 -15.33 3.71
CA ARG A 87 18.17 -16.27 4.60
C ARG A 87 17.31 -17.49 4.96
N TYR A 88 16.03 -17.29 5.24
CA TYR A 88 15.11 -18.33 5.73
C TYR A 88 14.06 -18.74 4.69
N ARG A 89 14.33 -18.59 3.39
CA ARG A 89 13.35 -18.79 2.30
C ARG A 89 12.62 -20.15 2.35
N ASN A 90 13.30 -21.19 2.83
CA ASN A 90 12.78 -22.55 2.92
C ASN A 90 11.90 -22.75 4.18
N GLN A 91 12.21 -22.07 5.28
CA GLN A 91 11.50 -22.18 6.57
C GLN A 91 10.45 -21.06 6.75
N PHE A 92 10.42 -20.10 5.83
CA PHE A 92 9.54 -18.93 5.91
C PHE A 92 8.05 -19.27 5.97
N GLY A 93 7.65 -20.31 5.23
CA GLY A 93 6.27 -20.82 5.28
C GLY A 93 5.88 -21.28 6.68
N ASP A 94 6.77 -22.01 7.35
CA ASP A 94 6.54 -22.55 8.69
C ASP A 94 6.56 -21.45 9.75
N ILE A 95 7.47 -20.48 9.62
CA ILE A 95 7.55 -19.30 10.50
C ILE A 95 6.25 -18.47 10.40
N LEU A 96 5.74 -18.24 9.19
CA LEU A 96 4.47 -17.55 9.00
C LEU A 96 3.30 -18.32 9.62
N GLN A 97 3.26 -19.65 9.46
CA GLN A 97 2.22 -20.47 10.08
C GLN A 97 2.29 -20.44 11.61
N ALA A 98 3.49 -20.41 12.19
CA ALA A 98 3.70 -20.30 13.63
C ALA A 98 3.26 -18.93 14.19
N SER A 99 3.28 -17.87 13.38
CA SER A 99 2.98 -16.50 13.80
C SER A 99 1.51 -16.22 14.17
N ASN A 100 0.59 -17.19 14.03
CA ASN A 100 -0.85 -17.07 14.33
C ASN A 100 -1.56 -15.88 13.64
N SER A 101 -0.95 -15.28 12.61
CA SER A 101 -1.45 -14.07 11.95
C SER A 101 -2.56 -14.31 10.93
N ASN A 102 -3.05 -15.56 10.77
CA ASN A 102 -3.98 -15.96 9.69
C ASN A 102 -3.47 -15.58 8.27
N LEU A 103 -2.16 -15.29 8.12
CA LEU A 103 -1.55 -14.91 6.86
C LEU A 103 -0.98 -16.14 6.15
N ASN A 104 -1.42 -16.35 4.91
CA ASN A 104 -0.81 -17.33 4.01
C ASN A 104 0.43 -16.71 3.31
N LYS A 105 1.41 -17.53 2.92
CA LYS A 105 2.64 -17.12 2.22
C LYS A 105 2.35 -16.21 1.02
N SER A 106 1.37 -16.56 0.18
CA SER A 106 0.99 -15.75 -0.98
C SER A 106 0.43 -14.38 -0.60
N ARG A 107 -0.39 -14.30 0.47
CA ARG A 107 -0.96 -13.04 0.95
C ARG A 107 0.12 -12.14 1.53
N PHE A 108 1.01 -12.69 2.36
CA PHE A 108 2.16 -11.98 2.88
C PHE A 108 3.04 -11.43 1.75
N MET A 109 3.40 -12.25 0.76
CA MET A 109 4.28 -11.82 -0.34
C MET A 109 3.67 -10.68 -1.16
N ARG A 110 2.35 -10.68 -1.38
CA ARG A 110 1.66 -9.57 -2.09
C ARG A 110 1.70 -8.28 -1.28
N LEU A 111 1.41 -8.37 0.03
CA LEU A 111 1.48 -7.22 0.94
C LEU A 111 2.91 -6.66 1.01
N PHE A 112 3.89 -7.54 1.15
CA PHE A 112 5.30 -7.18 1.20
C PHE A 112 5.78 -6.54 -0.10
N LEU A 113 5.45 -7.13 -1.26
CA LEU A 113 5.81 -6.59 -2.57
C LEU A 113 5.18 -5.20 -2.80
N LEU A 114 3.90 -5.02 -2.42
CA LEU A 114 3.26 -3.71 -2.43
C LEU A 114 4.07 -2.71 -1.62
N SER A 115 4.32 -3.00 -0.35
CA SER A 115 5.05 -2.10 0.54
C SER A 115 6.46 -1.80 0.01
N PHE A 116 7.16 -2.80 -0.55
CA PHE A 116 8.49 -2.63 -1.13
C PHE A 116 8.47 -1.72 -2.37
N ILE A 117 7.53 -1.94 -3.31
CA ILE A 117 7.41 -1.12 -4.52
C ILE A 117 7.04 0.33 -4.15
N VAL A 118 6.06 0.51 -3.26
CA VAL A 118 5.67 1.82 -2.73
C VAL A 118 6.89 2.52 -2.15
N LEU A 119 7.68 1.81 -1.35
CA LEU A 119 8.83 2.37 -0.65
C LEU A 119 9.94 2.80 -1.61
N LEU A 120 10.24 1.98 -2.62
CA LEU A 120 11.20 2.31 -3.68
C LEU A 120 10.78 3.55 -4.49
N ALA A 121 9.48 3.75 -4.71
CA ALA A 121 8.97 4.92 -5.41
C ALA A 121 8.93 6.17 -4.51
N ILE A 122 8.50 6.03 -3.26
CA ILE A 122 8.27 7.17 -2.36
C ILE A 122 9.58 7.74 -1.81
N LEU A 123 10.59 6.91 -1.54
CA LEU A 123 11.89 7.37 -1.01
C LEU A 123 12.56 8.45 -1.88
N PRO A 124 12.82 8.23 -3.19
CA PRO A 124 13.45 9.25 -4.03
C PRO A 124 12.55 10.48 -4.19
N VAL A 125 11.24 10.29 -4.26
CA VAL A 125 10.27 11.38 -4.31
C VAL A 125 10.37 12.25 -3.06
N GLN A 126 10.38 11.66 -1.86
CA GLN A 126 10.44 12.43 -0.62
C GLN A 126 11.78 13.15 -0.48
N THR A 127 12.88 12.53 -0.90
CA THR A 127 14.18 13.20 -0.95
C THR A 127 14.13 14.42 -1.88
N TYR A 128 13.54 14.28 -3.07
CA TYR A 128 13.35 15.39 -4.01
C TYR A 128 12.45 16.49 -3.44
N VAL A 129 11.35 16.13 -2.80
CA VAL A 129 10.43 17.08 -2.15
C VAL A 129 11.16 17.88 -1.08
N VAL A 130 11.89 17.22 -0.18
CA VAL A 130 12.67 17.90 0.87
C VAL A 130 13.71 18.84 0.25
N TYR A 131 14.44 18.36 -0.76
CA TYR A 131 15.42 19.18 -1.49
C TYR A 131 14.78 20.44 -2.08
N LYS A 132 13.67 20.31 -2.81
CA LYS A 132 12.97 21.46 -3.41
C LYS A 132 12.41 22.41 -2.36
N ASN A 133 11.87 21.90 -1.25
CA ASN A 133 11.37 22.78 -0.18
C ASN A 133 12.52 23.56 0.48
N ILE A 134 13.69 22.94 0.69
CA ILE A 134 14.87 23.65 1.19
C ILE A 134 15.29 24.74 0.20
N GLU A 135 15.39 24.42 -1.09
CA GLU A 135 15.79 25.36 -2.14
C GLU A 135 14.84 26.56 -2.23
N LEU A 136 13.53 26.33 -2.18
CA LEU A 136 12.51 27.38 -2.28
C LEU A 136 12.40 28.25 -1.02
N SER A 137 12.84 27.76 0.13
CA SER A 137 12.72 28.49 1.40
C SER A 137 13.97 29.31 1.74
N LEU A 138 15.01 29.23 0.90
CA LEU A 138 16.23 29.99 1.13
C LEU A 138 16.06 31.43 0.62
N PRO A 139 16.54 32.45 1.36
CA PRO A 139 17.22 32.35 2.66
C PRO A 139 16.25 32.16 3.84
N TRP A 140 16.56 31.23 4.76
CA TRP A 140 15.75 31.05 5.96
C TRP A 140 15.79 32.28 6.86
N HIS A 141 14.61 32.72 7.29
CA HIS A 141 14.51 33.76 8.31
C HIS A 141 14.45 33.17 9.72
N SER A 142 14.75 34.00 10.72
CA SER A 142 14.54 33.65 12.11
C SER A 142 13.05 33.48 12.41
N TYR A 143 12.71 32.45 13.17
CA TYR A 143 11.32 32.17 13.53
C TYR A 143 10.81 33.18 14.55
N SER A 144 9.63 33.75 14.29
CA SER A 144 8.91 34.61 15.23
C SER A 144 7.42 34.36 15.14
N TRP A 145 6.81 33.99 16.26
CA TRP A 145 5.36 33.76 16.35
C TRP A 145 4.55 34.95 15.84
N ARG A 146 4.97 36.18 16.16
CA ARG A 146 4.26 37.41 15.77
C ARG A 146 4.27 37.63 14.26
N VAL A 147 5.31 37.16 13.57
CA VAL A 147 5.43 37.28 12.11
C VAL A 147 4.57 36.21 11.44
N ALA A 148 4.69 34.96 11.88
CA ALA A 148 3.89 33.85 11.36
C ALA A 148 2.38 34.05 11.60
N HIS A 149 1.99 34.56 12.77
CA HIS A 149 0.59 34.82 13.15
C HIS A 149 0.24 36.32 13.14
N GLY A 150 0.73 37.04 12.14
CA GLY A 150 0.44 38.46 11.97
C GLY A 150 -1.04 38.74 11.68
N PRO A 151 -1.44 40.02 11.57
CA PRO A 151 -2.82 40.43 11.30
C PRO A 151 -3.38 39.89 9.96
N HIS A 152 -2.50 39.49 9.04
CA HIS A 152 -2.86 38.89 7.76
C HIS A 152 -3.03 37.37 7.79
N TRP A 153 -2.84 36.69 8.93
CA TRP A 153 -2.94 35.23 9.03
C TRP A 153 -4.32 34.69 8.60
N ASN A 154 -5.39 35.46 8.87
CA ASN A 154 -6.75 35.14 8.44
C ASN A 154 -7.05 35.49 6.97
N LYS A 155 -6.10 36.13 6.25
CA LYS A 155 -6.28 36.50 4.86
C LYS A 155 -5.94 35.31 3.96
N ILE A 156 -6.95 34.77 3.28
CA ILE A 156 -6.79 33.64 2.38
C ILE A 156 -6.20 34.12 1.05
N GLN A 157 -5.00 33.65 0.72
CA GLN A 157 -4.36 33.96 -0.55
C GLN A 157 -4.88 33.06 -1.66
N LYS A 158 -5.06 33.62 -2.86
CA LYS A 158 -5.52 32.89 -4.06
C LYS A 158 -4.43 32.99 -5.13
N ILE A 159 -3.89 31.85 -5.53
CA ILE A 159 -2.77 31.74 -6.47
C ILE A 159 -3.27 31.01 -7.73
N PRO A 160 -3.21 31.64 -8.91
CA PRO A 160 -3.54 30.97 -10.16
C PRO A 160 -2.44 29.97 -10.53
N SER A 161 -2.82 28.76 -10.90
CA SER A 161 -1.83 27.69 -11.18
C SER A 161 -1.28 27.68 -12.60
N GLY A 162 -1.66 28.65 -13.43
CA GLY A 162 -1.10 28.79 -14.79
C GLY A 162 -1.42 27.65 -15.77
N GLY A 163 -2.25 26.68 -15.38
CA GLY A 163 -2.61 25.52 -16.21
C GLY A 163 -1.94 24.20 -15.78
N ASP A 164 -0.94 24.26 -14.90
CA ASP A 164 -0.19 23.07 -14.49
C ASP A 164 -0.59 22.60 -13.07
N PRO A 165 -1.08 21.35 -12.92
CA PRO A 165 -1.33 20.79 -11.61
C PRO A 165 -0.02 20.45 -10.89
N PHE A 166 -0.01 20.62 -9.56
CA PHE A 166 1.11 20.16 -8.74
C PHE A 166 1.28 18.64 -8.85
N PHE A 167 2.54 18.19 -8.83
CA PHE A 167 2.93 16.79 -8.98
C PHE A 167 2.36 15.88 -7.86
N ASP A 168 2.03 16.45 -6.69
CA ASP A 168 1.44 15.76 -5.54
C ASP A 168 0.10 15.08 -5.87
N ARG A 169 -0.65 15.60 -6.86
CA ARG A 169 -1.98 15.10 -7.24
C ARG A 169 -1.96 13.76 -7.96
N TRP A 170 -0.84 13.41 -8.58
CA TRP A 170 -0.72 12.15 -9.31
C TRP A 170 -0.47 10.94 -8.39
N PHE A 171 0.00 11.16 -7.16
CA PHE A 171 0.29 10.06 -6.22
C PHE A 171 -0.94 9.25 -5.81
N PRO A 172 -2.07 9.86 -5.39
CA PRO A 172 -3.28 9.10 -5.08
C PRO A 172 -3.75 8.25 -6.27
N ILE A 173 -3.73 8.82 -7.48
CA ILE A 173 -4.12 8.14 -8.71
C ILE A 173 -3.23 6.92 -8.96
N ALA A 174 -1.91 7.11 -8.97
CA ALA A 174 -0.94 6.04 -9.17
C ALA A 174 -1.05 4.96 -8.07
N SER A 175 -1.23 5.37 -6.82
CA SER A 175 -1.41 4.44 -5.68
C SER A 175 -2.69 3.60 -5.82
N GLY A 176 -3.78 4.19 -6.30
CA GLY A 176 -5.04 3.49 -6.53
C GLY A 176 -4.91 2.40 -7.59
N PHE A 177 -4.27 2.71 -8.72
CA PHE A 177 -3.99 1.71 -9.76
C PHE A 177 -3.10 0.58 -9.24
N MET A 178 -2.05 0.91 -8.49
CA MET A 178 -1.16 -0.10 -7.91
C MET A 178 -1.87 -1.01 -6.91
N LEU A 179 -2.71 -0.46 -6.02
CA LEU A 179 -3.53 -1.24 -5.08
C LEU A 179 -4.51 -2.13 -5.83
N PHE A 180 -5.15 -1.62 -6.89
CA PHE A 180 -6.06 -2.41 -7.70
C PHE A 180 -5.36 -3.57 -8.40
N ILE A 181 -4.18 -3.38 -8.97
CA ILE A 181 -3.41 -4.46 -9.60
C ILE A 181 -3.02 -5.51 -8.56
N LEU A 182 -2.47 -5.08 -7.42
CA LEU A 182 -1.93 -6.01 -6.43
C LEU A 182 -3.00 -6.72 -5.62
N PHE A 183 -4.17 -6.12 -5.37
CA PHE A 183 -5.28 -6.73 -4.62
C PHE A 183 -6.44 -7.21 -5.51
N GLY A 184 -6.85 -6.39 -6.47
CA GLY A 184 -7.98 -6.63 -7.36
C GLY A 184 -7.74 -7.74 -8.39
N CYS A 185 -6.52 -7.95 -8.88
CA CYS A 185 -6.22 -9.04 -9.82
C CYS A 185 -5.87 -10.40 -9.15
N GLY A 186 -5.97 -10.50 -7.82
CA GLY A 186 -5.61 -11.73 -7.12
C GLY A 186 -6.60 -12.88 -7.29
N ARG A 187 -6.14 -14.11 -7.09
CA ARG A 187 -6.99 -15.33 -7.12
C ARG A 187 -8.16 -15.29 -6.14
N ASP A 188 -7.98 -14.64 -4.99
CA ASP A 188 -9.05 -14.47 -4.01
C ASP A 188 -10.07 -13.42 -4.46
N ALA A 189 -9.63 -12.34 -5.09
CA ALA A 189 -10.50 -11.29 -5.62
C ALA A 189 -11.27 -11.77 -6.86
N SER A 190 -10.62 -12.48 -7.78
CA SER A 190 -11.30 -13.06 -8.95
C SER A 190 -12.35 -14.11 -8.57
N ARG A 191 -12.09 -14.91 -7.53
CA ARG A 191 -13.10 -15.83 -6.95
C ARG A 191 -14.29 -15.08 -6.38
N MET A 192 -14.03 -13.99 -5.67
CA MET A 192 -15.07 -13.12 -5.12
C MET A 192 -15.90 -12.46 -6.24
N TYR A 193 -15.26 -11.90 -7.27
CA TYR A 193 -15.95 -11.35 -8.45
C TYR A 193 -16.81 -12.40 -9.15
N GLY A 194 -16.27 -13.61 -9.36
CA GLY A 194 -17.03 -14.73 -9.92
C GLY A 194 -18.22 -15.14 -9.05
N SER A 195 -18.10 -15.05 -7.72
CA SER A 195 -19.21 -15.33 -6.80
C SER A 195 -20.33 -14.29 -6.92
N TYR A 196 -19.98 -13.01 -7.00
CA TYR A 196 -20.96 -11.92 -7.19
C TYR A 196 -21.60 -11.97 -8.58
N LEU A 197 -20.83 -12.28 -9.63
CA LEU A 197 -21.36 -12.45 -10.99
C LEU A 197 -22.34 -13.63 -11.10
N ARG A 198 -22.05 -14.74 -10.40
CA ARG A 198 -22.99 -15.86 -10.28
C ARG A 198 -24.25 -15.49 -9.49
N LEU A 199 -24.12 -14.71 -8.42
CA LEU A 199 -25.26 -14.20 -7.64
C LEU A 199 -26.19 -13.34 -8.51
N LEU A 200 -25.62 -12.52 -9.39
CA LEU A 200 -26.35 -11.67 -10.32
C LEU A 200 -26.87 -12.40 -11.57
N ARG A 201 -26.70 -13.73 -11.66
CA ARG A 201 -27.08 -14.57 -12.84
C ARG A 201 -26.49 -14.08 -14.18
N LEU A 202 -25.37 -13.37 -14.13
CA LEU A 202 -24.59 -12.93 -15.31
C LEU A 202 -23.60 -14.02 -15.78
N ASP A 203 -23.61 -15.19 -15.14
CA ASP A 203 -22.72 -16.30 -15.44
C ASP A 203 -22.86 -16.82 -16.88
N ARG A 204 -24.08 -16.75 -17.45
CA ARG A 204 -24.35 -17.19 -18.83
C ARG A 204 -23.67 -16.33 -19.91
N CYS A 205 -23.30 -15.08 -19.62
CA CYS A 205 -22.61 -14.23 -20.60
C CYS A 205 -21.10 -14.45 -20.63
N PHE A 206 -20.49 -14.95 -19.55
CA PHE A 206 -19.03 -15.08 -19.43
C PHE A 206 -18.53 -16.54 -19.47
N VAL A 207 -19.39 -17.55 -19.35
CA VAL A 207 -18.97 -18.97 -19.35
C VAL A 207 -18.74 -19.55 -20.76
N ARG A 208 -18.87 -18.78 -21.85
CA ARG A 208 -18.72 -19.32 -23.22
C ARG A 208 -17.27 -19.38 -23.77
N THR A 209 -16.24 -19.08 -22.98
CA THR A 209 -14.85 -19.09 -23.49
C THR A 209 -13.87 -19.89 -22.64
N HIS A 210 -14.21 -21.14 -22.27
CA HIS A 210 -13.17 -22.14 -21.98
C HIS A 210 -13.62 -23.61 -22.15
N ASP A 211 -14.49 -23.92 -23.11
CA ASP A 211 -14.68 -25.30 -23.56
C ASP A 211 -14.64 -25.31 -25.09
N SER A 212 -13.43 -25.34 -25.65
CA SER A 212 -13.23 -25.79 -27.02
C SER A 212 -11.86 -26.45 -27.13
N SER A 213 -11.92 -27.78 -27.23
CA SER A 213 -11.00 -28.62 -27.98
C SER A 213 -9.69 -29.04 -27.30
N SER A 214 -9.80 -30.06 -26.45
CA SER A 214 -8.77 -31.12 -26.37
C SER A 214 -9.43 -32.49 -26.41
N ASP A 215 -10.15 -32.78 -27.50
CA ASP A 215 -10.58 -34.15 -27.84
C ASP A 215 -10.75 -34.27 -29.37
N ALA A 216 -9.63 -34.37 -30.08
CA ALA A 216 -9.59 -34.89 -31.45
C ALA A 216 -8.16 -35.28 -31.85
N CYS A 217 -7.73 -36.47 -31.44
CA CYS A 217 -6.87 -37.28 -32.31
C CYS A 217 -7.31 -38.74 -32.21
N ARG A 218 -8.31 -39.10 -33.02
CA ARG A 218 -8.57 -40.47 -33.44
C ARG A 218 -7.65 -40.77 -34.62
N SER A 219 -6.72 -41.70 -34.46
CA SER A 219 -6.16 -42.47 -35.56
C SER A 219 -6.67 -43.90 -35.46
N ASN A 220 -7.54 -44.28 -36.41
CA ASN A 220 -8.05 -45.63 -36.62
C ASN A 220 -7.05 -46.41 -37.48
N THR A 221 -6.66 -47.61 -37.04
CA THR A 221 -6.39 -48.90 -37.76
C THR A 221 -5.43 -49.72 -36.88
N SER A 222 -5.48 -51.04 -36.72
CA SER A 222 -6.27 -52.14 -37.29
C SER A 222 -5.93 -53.42 -36.52
N GLY A 223 -6.92 -54.30 -36.30
CA GLY A 223 -6.71 -55.75 -36.37
C GLY A 223 -6.40 -56.55 -35.10
N PHE A 224 -7.11 -57.67 -35.01
CA PHE A 224 -6.80 -58.94 -34.30
C PHE A 224 -7.27 -59.16 -32.84
N SER A 225 -8.47 -59.77 -32.77
CA SER A 225 -8.75 -61.14 -32.31
C SER A 225 -8.44 -61.59 -30.86
N ASN A 226 -9.48 -62.21 -30.26
CA ASN A 226 -9.51 -63.16 -29.13
C ASN A 226 -9.22 -62.62 -27.72
N SER A 227 -9.87 -63.03 -26.62
CA SER A 227 -10.90 -64.04 -26.35
C SER A 227 -11.43 -63.90 -24.91
N ARG A 228 -12.72 -64.25 -24.71
CA ARG A 228 -13.36 -64.98 -23.58
C ARG A 228 -13.14 -64.48 -22.13
N PHE A 229 -14.16 -63.96 -21.44
CA PHE A 229 -15.27 -64.66 -20.74
C PHE A 229 -14.86 -65.47 -19.50
N GLY A 230 -15.31 -64.98 -18.33
CA GLY A 230 -15.75 -65.75 -17.17
C GLY A 230 -14.70 -66.25 -16.19
N LEU A 231 -14.79 -65.82 -14.92
CA LEU A 231 -15.23 -66.71 -13.84
C LEU A 231 -15.32 -65.98 -12.48
N LEU A 232 -16.51 -66.07 -11.91
CA LEU A 232 -16.85 -65.86 -10.51
C LEU A 232 -16.57 -67.16 -9.71
N PHE A 233 -16.31 -66.98 -8.41
CA PHE A 233 -16.34 -67.95 -7.30
C PHE A 233 -15.28 -69.06 -7.24
N HIS A 234 -14.42 -69.05 -6.21
CA HIS A 234 -14.65 -69.67 -4.89
C HIS A 234 -13.33 -69.99 -4.16
N LYS A 235 -13.06 -69.33 -3.03
CA LYS A 235 -12.66 -69.94 -1.75
C LYS A 235 -12.56 -68.88 -0.66
#